data_AF-A0A9P3AW97-F1
#
_entry.id   AF-A0A9P3AW97-F1
#
_cell.length_a   1.000
_cell.length_b   1.000
_cell.length_c   1.000
_cell.angle_alpha   90.00
_cell.angle_beta   90.00
_cell.angle_gamma   90.00
#
_symmetry.space_group_name_H-M   'P 1'
#
loop_
_entity.id
_entity.type
_entity.pdbx_description
1 polymer ?
#
loop_
_entity_poly.entity_id
_entity_poly.type
_entity_poly.pdbx_seq_one_letter_code
_entity_poly.pdbx_strand_id
1 'polypeptide(L)'
;MAWLNGQTEGFAITAITIGELLTGVRLLPKGKRRDGLEQAIEDVLLQWAIRFPYDEAAARLYALMRETARKQGRGLSVEDGMIAAICAAHGAQLATRNVADFDFLSVAVVNPWEHAA
;
A
#
# COMPACT_ATOMS: atom_id res chain seq x y z
N MET A 1 -6.52 15.71 -1.44
CA MET A 1 -5.40 16.07 -2.34
C MET A 1 -4.37 16.97 -1.68
N ALA A 2 -4.71 17.84 -0.72
CA ALA A 2 -3.76 18.74 -0.07
C ALA A 2 -2.50 18.05 0.47
N TRP A 3 -2.65 16.96 1.26
CA TRP A 3 -1.48 16.20 1.76
C TRP A 3 -0.61 15.64 0.64
N LEU A 4 -1.23 15.05 -0.39
CA LEU A 4 -0.52 14.44 -1.52
C LEU A 4 0.21 15.50 -2.36
N ASN A 5 -0.42 16.65 -2.58
CA ASN A 5 0.16 17.79 -3.29
C ASN A 5 1.25 18.51 -2.49
N GLY A 6 1.29 18.31 -1.18
CA GLY A 6 2.28 18.90 -0.27
C GLY A 6 3.56 18.08 -0.10
N GLN A 7 3.64 16.87 -0.65
CA GLN A 7 4.84 16.05 -0.55
C GLN A 7 5.88 16.49 -1.58
N THR A 8 7.10 16.72 -1.11
CA THR A 8 8.25 17.06 -1.95
C THR A 8 9.09 15.84 -2.33
N GLU A 9 8.95 14.74 -1.58
CA GLU A 9 9.57 13.46 -1.89
C GLU A 9 8.71 12.67 -2.90
N GLY A 10 9.36 11.80 -3.68
CA GLY A 10 8.67 10.99 -4.68
C GLY A 10 7.78 9.93 -4.03
N PHE A 11 6.59 9.72 -4.60
CA PHE A 11 5.70 8.63 -4.20
C PHE A 11 6.12 7.31 -4.84
N ALA A 12 5.89 6.24 -4.10
CA ALA A 12 6.01 4.87 -4.59
C ALA A 12 4.70 4.11 -4.36
N ILE A 13 4.49 3.08 -5.18
CA ILE A 13 3.40 2.12 -4.99
C ILE A 13 3.95 0.71 -4.91
N THR A 14 3.37 -0.11 -4.03
CA THR A 14 3.76 -1.52 -3.94
C THR A 14 3.11 -2.31 -5.09
N ALA A 15 3.80 -3.36 -5.55
CA ALA A 15 3.23 -4.29 -6.54
C ALA A 15 1.93 -4.95 -6.04
N ILE A 16 1.77 -5.11 -4.73
CA ILE A 16 0.56 -5.66 -4.10
C ILE A 16 -0.62 -4.71 -4.30
N THR A 17 -0.44 -3.42 -3.99
CA THR A 17 -1.48 -2.39 -4.19
C THR A 17 -1.88 -2.25 -5.67
N ILE A 18 -0.91 -2.36 -6.60
CA ILE A 18 -1.23 -2.42 -8.05
C ILE A 18 -2.16 -3.62 -8.33
N GLY A 19 -1.82 -4.80 -7.80
CA GLY A 19 -2.63 -6.01 -7.96
C GLY A 19 -4.04 -5.86 -7.39
N GLU A 20 -4.19 -5.23 -6.24
CA GLU A 20 -5.50 -4.96 -5.61
C GLU A 20 -6.36 -4.03 -6.46
N LEU A 21 -5.79 -2.92 -6.95
CA LEU A 21 -6.49 -1.96 -7.81
C LEU A 21 -7.00 -2.65 -9.10
N LEU A 22 -6.11 -3.40 -9.76
CA LEU A 22 -6.44 -4.10 -11.00
C LEU A 22 -7.46 -5.23 -10.77
N THR A 23 -7.36 -5.95 -9.65
CA THR A 23 -8.36 -6.97 -9.27
C THR A 23 -9.72 -6.33 -9.07
N GLY A 24 -9.79 -5.25 -8.28
CA GLY A 24 -11.03 -4.55 -7.97
C GLY A 24 -11.78 -4.09 -9.22
N VAL A 25 -11.06 -3.52 -10.20
CA VAL A 25 -11.68 -3.10 -11.47
C VAL A 25 -12.08 -4.29 -12.35
N ARG A 26 -11.28 -5.35 -12.40
CA ARG A 26 -11.54 -6.53 -13.24
C ARG A 26 -12.74 -7.35 -12.77
N LEU A 27 -13.08 -7.29 -11.49
CA LEU A 27 -14.26 -7.95 -10.91
C LEU A 27 -15.58 -7.23 -11.24
N LEU A 28 -15.54 -6.02 -11.81
CA LEU A 28 -16.74 -5.33 -12.27
C LEU A 28 -17.29 -5.96 -13.56
N PRO A 29 -18.63 -5.95 -13.76
CA PRO A 29 -19.22 -6.28 -15.05
C PRO A 29 -18.62 -5.44 -16.18
N LYS A 30 -18.45 -6.05 -17.36
CA LYS A 30 -17.97 -5.33 -18.54
C LYS A 30 -18.90 -4.16 -18.89
N GLY A 31 -18.31 -3.04 -19.27
CA GLY A 31 -19.03 -1.84 -19.70
C GLY A 31 -18.34 -0.55 -19.26
N LYS A 32 -18.94 0.58 -19.63
CA LYS A 32 -18.36 1.92 -19.51
C LYS A 32 -17.74 2.24 -18.15
N ARG A 33 -18.37 1.78 -17.05
CA ARG A 33 -17.85 2.01 -15.69
C ARG A 33 -16.52 1.31 -15.46
N ARG A 34 -16.41 0.03 -15.87
CA ARG A 34 -15.17 -0.72 -15.74
C ARG A 34 -14.09 -0.09 -16.62
N ASP A 35 -14.40 0.17 -17.88
CA ASP A 35 -13.43 0.70 -18.85
C ASP A 35 -12.88 2.06 -18.38
N GLY A 36 -13.75 2.94 -17.88
CA GLY A 36 -13.34 4.23 -17.34
C GLY A 36 -12.47 4.13 -16.08
N LEU A 37 -12.77 3.19 -15.18
CA LEU A 37 -11.93 2.95 -13.99
C LEU A 37 -10.60 2.30 -14.34
N GLU A 38 -10.58 1.37 -15.30
CA GLU A 38 -9.36 0.70 -15.74
C GLU A 38 -8.41 1.74 -16.36
N GLN A 39 -8.92 2.64 -17.19
CA GLN A 39 -8.14 3.76 -17.72
C GLN A 39 -7.64 4.71 -16.63
N ALA A 40 -8.50 5.10 -15.68
CA ALA A 40 -8.11 6.00 -14.60
C ALA A 40 -7.02 5.41 -13.70
N ILE A 41 -7.05 4.09 -13.45
CA ILE A 41 -5.99 3.40 -12.71
C ILE A 41 -4.68 3.47 -13.49
N GLU A 42 -4.68 3.14 -14.78
CA GLU A 42 -3.47 3.20 -15.60
C GLU A 42 -2.89 4.63 -15.65
N ASP A 43 -3.73 5.66 -15.77
CA ASP A 43 -3.31 7.05 -15.77
C ASP A 43 -2.63 7.45 -14.44
N VAL A 44 -3.16 6.99 -13.30
CA VAL A 44 -2.52 7.22 -11.99
C VAL A 44 -1.21 6.45 -11.87
N LEU A 45 -1.15 5.20 -12.33
CA LEU A 45 0.07 4.39 -12.28
C LEU A 45 1.19 4.95 -13.16
N LEU A 46 0.87 5.72 -14.21
CA LEU A 46 1.85 6.45 -15.01
C LEU A 46 2.47 7.63 -14.26
N GLN A 47 1.76 8.22 -13.29
CA GLN A 47 2.27 9.33 -12.48
C GLN A 47 3.25 8.85 -11.38
N TRP A 48 3.13 7.60 -10.96
CA TRP A 48 3.98 7.02 -9.92
C TRP A 48 5.11 6.21 -10.53
N ALA A 49 6.24 6.90 -10.72
CA ALA A 49 7.43 6.34 -11.37
C ALA A 49 8.08 5.19 -10.57
N ILE A 50 7.95 5.19 -9.25
CA ILE A 50 8.58 4.20 -8.37
C ILE A 50 7.57 3.10 -8.03
N ARG A 51 7.95 1.86 -8.32
CA ARG A 51 7.15 0.66 -8.03
C ARG A 51 8.01 -0.30 -7.24
N PHE A 52 7.58 -0.62 -6.03
CA PHE A 52 8.31 -1.55 -5.16
C PHE A 52 7.81 -2.97 -5.33
N PRO A 53 8.67 -3.92 -5.74
CA PRO A 53 8.30 -5.33 -5.86
C PRO A 53 8.18 -5.99 -4.48
N TYR A 54 7.54 -7.16 -4.44
CA TYR A 54 7.69 -8.07 -3.31
C TYR A 54 8.88 -9.00 -3.57
N ASP A 55 10.02 -8.66 -3.00
CA ASP A 55 11.27 -9.41 -3.15
C ASP A 55 11.63 -10.22 -1.90
N GLU A 56 12.83 -10.82 -1.87
CA GLU A 56 13.27 -11.63 -0.74
C GLU A 56 13.42 -10.81 0.55
N ALA A 57 13.85 -9.55 0.46
CA ALA A 57 14.01 -8.69 1.62
C ALA A 57 12.65 -8.39 2.27
N ALA A 58 11.66 -8.03 1.44
CA ALA A 58 10.27 -7.88 1.88
C ALA A 58 9.72 -9.19 2.46
N ALA A 59 10.00 -10.34 1.84
CA ALA A 59 9.49 -11.62 2.32
C ALA A 59 10.03 -12.01 3.71
N ARG A 60 11.30 -11.71 3.99
CA ARG A 60 11.90 -11.92 5.31
C ARG A 60 11.28 -11.02 6.37
N LEU A 61 11.05 -9.74 6.05
CA LEU A 61 10.39 -8.80 6.95
C LEU A 61 8.92 -9.18 7.21
N TYR A 62 8.21 -9.65 6.18
CA TYR A 62 6.84 -10.15 6.33
C TYR A 62 6.76 -11.28 7.35
N ALA A 63 7.69 -12.25 7.32
CA ALA A 63 7.71 -13.34 8.28
C ALA A 63 7.87 -12.83 9.74
N LEU A 64 8.76 -11.86 9.96
CA LEU A 64 8.95 -11.22 11.27
C LEU A 64 7.71 -10.44 11.72
N MET A 65 7.07 -9.71 10.81
CA MET A 65 5.83 -8.97 11.10
C MET A 65 4.68 -9.92 11.46
N ARG A 66 4.56 -11.06 10.77
CA ARG A 66 3.56 -12.09 11.08
C ARG A 66 3.79 -12.75 12.43
N GLU A 67 5.05 -13.05 12.77
CA GLU A 67 5.40 -13.54 14.10
C GLU A 67 5.01 -12.51 15.18
N THR A 68 5.32 -11.23 14.95
CA THR A 68 4.99 -10.12 15.85
C THR A 68 3.49 -9.98 16.04
N ALA A 69 2.72 -9.95 14.96
CA ALA A 69 1.25 -9.90 14.98
C ALA A 69 0.67 -11.04 15.84
N ARG A 70 1.15 -12.27 15.61
CA ARG A 70 0.72 -13.45 16.34
C ARG A 70 1.05 -13.36 17.83
N LYS A 71 2.28 -12.95 18.20
CA LYS A 71 2.70 -12.80 19.61
C LYS A 71 1.84 -11.76 20.34
N GLN A 72 1.39 -10.73 19.64
CA GLN A 72 0.55 -9.67 20.19
C GLN A 72 -0.96 -9.96 20.09
N GLY A 73 -1.37 -11.10 19.53
CA GLY A 73 -2.79 -11.43 19.32
C GLY A 73 -3.48 -10.49 18.33
N ARG A 74 -2.73 -9.80 17.46
CA ARG A 74 -3.23 -8.88 16.45
C ARG A 74 -3.43 -9.62 15.11
N GLY A 75 -4.52 -9.31 14.41
CA GLY A 75 -4.71 -9.74 13.04
C GLY A 75 -3.77 -9.00 12.09
N LEU A 76 -3.28 -9.69 11.07
CA LEU A 76 -2.56 -9.09 9.95
C LEU A 76 -2.99 -9.85 8.70
N SER A 77 -3.55 -9.20 7.69
CA SER A 77 -3.84 -9.89 6.43
C SER A 77 -2.52 -10.23 5.70
N VAL A 78 -2.58 -11.10 4.70
CA VAL A 78 -1.37 -11.45 3.94
C VAL A 78 -0.93 -10.24 3.13
N GLU A 79 -1.87 -9.58 2.48
CA GLU A 79 -1.70 -8.42 1.62
C GLU A 79 -1.17 -7.22 2.41
N ASP A 80 -1.79 -6.86 3.54
CA ASP A 80 -1.32 -5.77 4.41
C ASP A 80 0.08 -6.06 4.94
N GLY A 81 0.34 -7.31 5.35
CA GLY A 81 1.66 -7.72 5.80
C GLY A 81 2.72 -7.58 4.70
N MET A 82 2.40 -7.95 3.46
CA MET A 82 3.29 -7.78 2.32
C MET A 82 3.53 -6.30 2.02
N ILE A 83 2.49 -5.47 2.02
CA ILE A 83 2.58 -4.01 1.81
C ILE A 83 3.49 -3.39 2.87
N ALA A 84 3.25 -3.65 4.15
CA ALA A 84 4.06 -3.14 5.26
C ALA A 84 5.52 -3.58 5.16
N ALA A 85 5.76 -4.84 4.80
CA ALA A 85 7.10 -5.39 4.66
C ALA A 85 7.87 -4.78 3.49
N ILE A 86 7.20 -4.50 2.37
CA ILE A 86 7.79 -3.78 1.23
C ILE A 86 8.18 -2.36 1.66
N CYS A 87 7.29 -1.63 2.32
CA CYS A 87 7.59 -0.29 2.83
C CYS A 87 8.81 -0.31 3.76
N ALA A 88 8.84 -1.25 4.72
CA ALA A 88 9.96 -1.41 5.64
C ALA A 88 11.27 -1.78 4.94
N ALA A 89 11.24 -2.65 3.92
CA ALA A 89 12.42 -3.05 3.14
C ALA A 89 13.06 -1.87 2.40
N HIS A 90 12.25 -0.92 1.94
CA HIS A 90 12.68 0.27 1.23
C HIS A 90 12.87 1.50 2.12
N GLY A 91 12.68 1.38 3.44
CA GLY A 91 12.72 2.52 4.36
C GLY A 91 11.64 3.58 4.09
N ALA A 92 10.56 3.20 3.40
CA ALA A 92 9.48 4.10 3.02
C ALA A 92 8.41 4.17 4.12
N GLN A 93 7.76 5.33 4.24
CA GLN A 93 6.60 5.50 5.11
C GLN A 93 5.33 4.98 4.43
N LEU A 94 4.58 4.14 5.15
CA LEU A 94 3.29 3.61 4.71
C LEU A 94 2.20 4.67 4.89
N ALA A 95 1.64 5.17 3.79
CA ALA A 95 0.49 6.06 3.81
C ALA A 95 -0.82 5.24 3.81
N THR A 96 -1.55 5.25 4.93
CA THR A 96 -2.82 4.52 5.07
C THR A 96 -3.78 5.22 6.02
N ARG A 97 -5.08 5.06 5.78
CA ARG A 97 -6.12 5.49 6.72
C ARG A 97 -6.25 4.55 7.92
N ASN A 98 -5.90 3.27 7.75
CA ASN A 98 -6.10 2.23 8.76
C ASN A 98 -4.86 2.06 9.63
N VAL A 99 -4.43 3.13 10.32
CA VAL A 99 -3.19 3.15 11.11
C VAL A 99 -3.13 2.00 12.12
N ALA A 100 -4.26 1.68 12.74
CA ALA A 100 -4.36 0.62 13.73
C ALA A 100 -3.86 -0.73 13.18
N ASP A 101 -4.05 -1.04 11.90
CA ASP A 101 -3.62 -2.33 11.33
C ASP A 101 -2.09 -2.50 11.26
N PHE A 102 -1.34 -1.42 11.49
CA PHE A 102 0.11 -1.36 11.34
C PHE A 102 0.85 -0.78 12.53
N ASP A 103 0.14 -0.15 13.50
CA ASP A 103 0.74 0.56 14.64
C ASP A 103 1.64 -0.29 15.55
N PHE A 104 1.49 -1.61 15.46
CA PHE A 104 2.23 -2.60 16.22
C PHE A 104 3.38 -3.25 15.44
N LEU A 105 3.60 -2.84 14.19
CA LEU A 105 4.64 -3.35 13.29
C LEU A 105 5.81 -2.36 13.18
N SER A 106 7.00 -2.88 12.86
CA SER A 106 8.19 -2.06 12.62
C SER A 106 8.17 -1.42 11.22
N VAL A 107 7.19 -0.55 10.96
CA VAL A 107 7.07 0.26 9.74
C VAL A 107 6.58 1.66 10.12
N ALA A 108 7.15 2.69 9.49
CA ALA A 108 6.66 4.05 9.70
C ALA A 108 5.31 4.21 9.00
N VAL A 109 4.32 4.78 9.69
CA VAL A 109 2.96 4.96 9.16
C VAL A 109 2.58 6.44 9.20
N VAL A 110 1.87 6.90 8.18
CA VAL A 110 1.23 8.22 8.14
C VAL A 110 -0.22 8.06 7.73
N ASN A 111 -1.10 8.86 8.35
CA ASN A 111 -2.49 8.98 7.94
C ASN A 111 -2.70 10.29 7.16
N PRO A 112 -2.77 10.25 5.82
CA PRO A 112 -2.97 11.45 5.00
C PRO A 112 -4.25 12.24 5.33
N TRP A 113 -5.24 11.61 5.97
CA TRP A 113 -6.51 12.25 6.32
C TRP A 113 -6.42 13.12 7.58
N GLU A 114 -5.40 12.95 8.42
CA GLU A 114 -5.19 13.80 9.60
C GLU A 114 -4.51 15.14 9.27
N HIS A 115 -4.00 15.26 8.04
CA HIS A 115 -3.31 16.45 7.53
C HIS A 115 -4.12 17.23 6.48
N ALA A 116 -5.42 16.93 6.37
CA ALA A 116 -6.33 17.69 5.52
C ALA A 116 -6.79 18.96 6.25
N ALA A 117 -6.03 20.04 6.10
CA ALA A 117 -6.47 21.41 6.34
C ALA A 117 -6.59 22.15 5.00
#